data_AF-A0A1G0FKZ9-F1
#
_entry.id   AF-A0A1G0FKZ9-F1
#
_cell.length_a   1.000
_cell.length_b   1.000
_cell.length_c   1.000
_cell.angle_alpha   90.00
_cell.angle_beta   90.00
_cell.angle_gamma   90.00
#
_symmetry.space_group_name_H-M   'P 1'
#
loop_
_entity.id
_entity.type
_entity.pdbx_description
1 polymer ?
#
loop_
_entity_poly.entity_id
_entity_poly.type
_entity_poly.pdbx_seq_one_letter_code
_entity_poly.pdbx_strand_id
1 'polypeptide(L)'
;MAPASSSAARNGNAIDMMGWDGCDFILEVGDIAATGTLNAKVQRDDNSSFTSATDIVGAAITALGASDDNKVVIISVCEPSERYLRIVVTAATAASISGVTAVRWRRHGGLPPTQEAAEVVVVAPGG
;
A
#
# COMPACT_ATOMS: atom_id res chain seq x y z
N MET A 1 9.14 -0.12 -15.92
CA MET A 1 8.47 -1.34 -15.45
C MET A 1 7.20 -1.48 -16.29
N ALA A 2 6.94 -2.64 -16.92
CA ALA A 2 5.73 -2.84 -17.72
C ALA A 2 4.53 -3.12 -16.77
N PRO A 3 3.31 -2.65 -17.07
CA PRO A 3 2.15 -2.90 -16.23
C PRO A 3 1.85 -4.40 -16.17
N ALA A 4 1.80 -4.95 -14.95
CA ALA A 4 1.53 -6.36 -14.75
C ALA A 4 0.01 -6.60 -14.65
N SER A 5 -0.64 -6.94 -15.76
CA SER A 5 -2.00 -7.49 -15.75
C SER A 5 -1.91 -8.98 -15.46
N SER A 6 -2.18 -9.40 -14.21
CA SER A 6 -2.29 -10.82 -13.88
C SER A 6 -3.33 -11.06 -12.80
N SER A 7 -4.34 -11.90 -13.10
CA SER A 7 -5.32 -12.41 -12.12
C SER A 7 -4.71 -13.18 -10.94
N ALA A 8 -3.40 -13.39 -10.93
CA ALA A 8 -2.66 -13.95 -9.81
C ALA A 8 -2.16 -12.84 -8.88
N ALA A 9 -2.31 -13.05 -7.57
CA ALA A 9 -1.79 -12.16 -6.55
C ALA A 9 -0.27 -11.97 -6.72
N ARG A 10 0.18 -10.72 -6.71
CA ARG A 10 1.58 -10.32 -6.72
C ARG A 10 1.96 -9.84 -5.34
N ASN A 11 2.99 -10.47 -4.77
CA ASN A 11 3.53 -10.10 -3.48
C ASN A 11 4.63 -9.07 -3.68
N GLY A 12 4.57 -7.97 -2.94
CA GLY A 12 5.66 -7.02 -2.81
C GLY A 12 6.80 -7.59 -1.97
N ASN A 13 7.90 -6.83 -1.93
CA ASN A 13 9.04 -7.13 -1.09
C ASN A 13 8.71 -7.01 0.41
N ALA A 14 9.48 -7.74 1.21
CA ALA A 14 9.48 -7.60 2.65
C ALA A 14 10.01 -6.22 3.08
N ILE A 15 9.22 -5.49 3.86
CA ILE A 15 9.57 -4.19 4.42
C ILE A 15 9.88 -4.39 5.92
N ASP A 16 11.13 -4.18 6.33
CA ASP A 16 11.52 -4.23 7.74
C ASP A 16 11.08 -2.96 8.47
N MET A 17 10.24 -3.14 9.48
CA MET A 17 9.66 -2.10 10.34
C MET A 17 10.46 -1.88 11.62
N MET A 18 11.58 -2.57 11.82
CA MET A 18 12.40 -2.39 13.02
C MET A 18 12.85 -0.93 13.18
N GLY A 19 12.41 -0.30 14.28
CA GLY A 19 12.69 1.09 14.58
C GLY A 19 11.91 2.07 13.71
N TRP A 20 10.78 1.69 13.12
CA TRP A 20 9.84 2.59 12.41
C TRP A 20 8.47 2.50 13.07
N ASP A 21 7.70 3.58 13.03
CA ASP A 21 6.40 3.66 13.69
C ASP A 21 5.24 3.30 12.75
N GLY A 22 5.46 3.36 11.44
CA GLY A 22 4.47 2.96 10.45
C GLY A 22 4.98 3.00 9.01
N CYS A 23 4.16 2.51 8.10
CA CYS A 23 4.46 2.45 6.68
C CYS A 23 3.22 2.77 5.85
N ASP A 24 3.39 3.64 4.86
CA ASP A 24 2.37 3.94 3.86
C ASP A 24 2.69 3.17 2.59
N PHE A 25 1.71 2.43 2.08
CA PHE A 25 1.78 1.79 0.78
C PHE A 25 0.98 2.61 -0.22
N ILE A 26 1.69 3.27 -1.12
CA ILE A 26 1.13 4.11 -2.18
C ILE A 26 1.01 3.23 -3.43
N LEU A 27 -0.23 2.96 -3.83
CA LEU A 27 -0.57 2.20 -5.02
C LEU A 27 -1.00 3.16 -6.13
N GLU A 28 -0.25 3.14 -7.22
CA GLU A 28 -0.61 3.87 -8.44
C GLU A 28 -1.41 2.94 -9.36
N VAL A 29 -2.70 3.23 -9.47
CA VAL A 29 -3.64 2.48 -10.30
C VAL A 29 -3.61 3.06 -11.71
N GLY A 30 -3.44 2.19 -12.70
CA GLY A 30 -3.55 2.55 -14.11
C GLY A 30 -5.00 2.50 -14.59
N ASP A 31 -5.18 2.22 -15.88
CA ASP A 31 -6.50 2.04 -16.46
C ASP A 31 -7.19 0.77 -15.92
N ILE A 32 -8.45 0.90 -15.52
CA ILE A 32 -9.33 -0.19 -15.12
C ILE A 32 -10.55 -0.16 -16.05
N ALA A 33 -10.68 -1.13 -16.96
CA ALA A 33 -11.84 -1.20 -17.84
C ALA A 33 -13.11 -1.64 -17.08
N ALA A 34 -14.28 -1.55 -17.71
CA ALA A 34 -15.59 -1.79 -17.09
C ALA A 34 -15.76 -3.12 -16.34
N THR A 35 -15.00 -4.16 -16.68
CA THR A 35 -15.01 -5.47 -16.01
C THR A 35 -13.74 -5.76 -15.19
N GLY A 36 -12.83 -4.80 -15.14
CA GLY A 36 -11.60 -4.85 -14.37
C GLY A 36 -11.89 -4.61 -12.89
N THR A 37 -11.16 -5.32 -12.04
CA THR A 37 -11.13 -5.06 -10.61
C THR A 37 -9.71 -5.10 -10.12
N LEU A 38 -9.41 -4.27 -9.12
CA LEU A 38 -8.14 -4.31 -8.41
C LEU A 38 -8.40 -4.42 -6.91
N ASN A 39 -7.68 -5.36 -6.29
CA ASN A 39 -7.68 -5.57 -4.85
C ASN A 39 -6.25 -5.46 -4.34
N ALA A 40 -6.08 -4.80 -3.19
CA ALA A 40 -4.79 -4.70 -2.52
C ALA A 40 -4.98 -4.94 -1.03
N LYS A 41 -4.03 -5.61 -0.39
CA LYS A 41 -4.03 -5.84 1.05
C LYS A 41 -2.62 -5.83 1.60
N VAL A 42 -2.46 -5.44 2.86
CA VAL A 42 -1.18 -5.52 3.56
C VAL A 42 -1.16 -6.76 4.44
N GLN A 43 -0.06 -7.49 4.34
CA GLN A 43 0.25 -8.64 5.17
C GLN A 43 1.41 -8.33 6.09
N ARG A 44 1.43 -9.00 7.23
CA ARG A 44 2.50 -8.95 8.21
C ARG A 44 3.04 -10.35 8.51
N ASP A 45 4.32 -10.41 8.89
CA ASP A 45 4.98 -11.60 9.41
C ASP A 45 6.19 -11.18 10.27
N ASP A 46 6.63 -12.02 11.21
CA ASP A 46 7.91 -11.84 11.92
C ASP A 46 9.11 -12.33 11.11
N ASN A 47 8.87 -13.10 10.05
CA ASN A 47 9.87 -13.59 9.11
C ASN A 47 9.78 -12.87 7.76
N SER A 48 10.91 -12.37 7.26
CA SER A 48 11.04 -11.76 5.93
C SER A 48 10.63 -12.66 4.77
N SER A 49 10.57 -13.98 4.99
CA SER A 49 10.11 -14.96 3.99
C SER A 49 8.58 -15.07 3.92
N PHE A 50 7.85 -14.45 4.86
CA PHE A 50 6.38 -14.45 4.90
C PHE A 50 5.75 -15.86 4.88
N THR A 51 6.37 -16.81 5.57
CA THR A 51 5.92 -18.22 5.63
C THR A 51 4.67 -18.41 6.49
N SER A 52 4.39 -17.47 7.39
CA SER A 52 3.25 -17.45 8.30
C SER A 52 2.49 -16.12 8.18
N ALA A 53 2.47 -15.57 6.97
CA ALA A 53 1.93 -14.27 6.67
C ALA A 53 0.46 -14.16 7.06
N THR A 54 0.12 -13.12 7.82
CA THR A 54 -1.25 -12.82 8.24
C THR A 54 -1.70 -11.50 7.63
N ASP A 55 -2.94 -11.45 7.15
CA ASP A 55 -3.55 -10.22 6.64
C ASP A 55 -3.80 -9.24 7.80
N ILE A 56 -3.46 -7.96 7.63
CA ILE A 56 -3.81 -6.92 8.61
C ILE A 56 -5.28 -6.55 8.43
N VAL A 57 -6.07 -6.76 9.48
CA VAL A 57 -7.49 -6.38 9.49
C VAL A 57 -7.63 -4.88 9.30
N GLY A 58 -8.41 -4.46 8.31
CA GLY A 58 -8.65 -3.04 7.98
C GLY A 58 -7.63 -2.43 7.01
N ALA A 59 -6.51 -3.11 6.71
CA ALA A 59 -5.52 -2.64 5.73
C ALA A 59 -5.72 -3.33 4.36
N ALA A 60 -6.96 -3.27 3.85
CA ALA A 60 -7.33 -3.87 2.57
C ALA A 60 -8.24 -2.93 1.77
N ILE A 61 -7.97 -2.87 0.47
CA ILE A 61 -8.80 -2.25 -0.55
C ILE A 61 -9.38 -3.38 -1.39
N THR A 62 -10.70 -3.45 -1.46
CA THR A 62 -11.41 -4.48 -2.22
C THR A 62 -12.17 -3.85 -3.37
N ALA A 63 -11.99 -4.39 -4.58
CA ALA A 63 -12.80 -4.08 -5.76
C ALA A 63 -12.78 -2.61 -6.22
N LEU A 64 -11.61 -2.01 -6.38
CA LEU A 64 -11.48 -0.81 -7.21
C LEU A 64 -11.94 -1.15 -8.63
N GLY A 65 -12.85 -0.35 -9.18
CA GLY A 65 -13.46 -0.59 -10.48
C GLY A 65 -13.13 0.51 -11.48
N ALA A 66 -13.84 0.53 -12.61
CA ALA A 66 -13.61 1.50 -13.68
C ALA A 66 -13.83 2.97 -13.29
N SER A 67 -14.50 3.25 -12.17
CA SER A 67 -14.63 4.61 -11.62
C SER A 67 -13.41 5.05 -10.81
N ASP A 68 -12.47 4.14 -10.57
CA ASP A 68 -11.27 4.32 -9.75
C ASP A 68 -9.98 4.15 -10.57
N ASP A 69 -10.12 4.23 -11.89
CA ASP A 69 -9.02 4.27 -12.85
C ASP A 69 -8.17 5.54 -12.65
N ASN A 70 -6.87 5.42 -12.93
CA ASN A 70 -5.93 6.55 -12.90
C ASN A 70 -5.84 7.29 -11.54
N LYS A 71 -6.21 6.63 -10.44
CA LYS A 71 -6.12 7.18 -9.08
C LYS A 71 -4.89 6.65 -8.34
N VAL A 72 -4.48 7.42 -7.33
CA VAL A 72 -3.53 6.96 -6.32
C VAL A 72 -4.32 6.57 -5.08
N VAL A 73 -4.05 5.37 -4.57
CA VAL A 73 -4.67 4.90 -3.33
C VAL A 73 -3.59 4.58 -2.32
N ILE A 74 -3.78 4.99 -1.08
CA ILE A 74 -2.80 4.86 -0.01
C ILE A 74 -3.38 3.96 1.08
N ILE A 75 -2.62 2.94 1.49
CA ILE A 75 -2.91 2.16 2.69
C ILE A 75 -1.85 2.51 3.73
N SER A 76 -2.26 3.20 4.80
CA SER A 76 -1.39 3.52 5.93
C SER A 76 -1.49 2.46 7.02
N VAL A 77 -0.35 1.90 7.41
CA VAL A 77 -0.23 0.98 8.55
C VAL A 77 0.52 1.69 9.66
N CYS A 78 -0.20 2.01 10.73
CA CYS A 78 0.34 2.59 11.95
C CYS A 78 0.63 1.48 12.97
N GLU A 79 1.78 1.55 13.63
CA GLU A 79 2.19 0.69 14.75
C GLU A 79 2.02 -0.81 14.43
N PRO A 80 2.76 -1.34 13.43
CA PRO A 80 2.66 -2.75 13.08
C PRO A 80 3.11 -3.64 14.24
N SER A 81 2.31 -4.65 14.56
CA SER A 81 2.58 -5.58 15.66
C SER A 81 3.72 -6.57 15.39
N GLU A 82 4.11 -6.73 14.13
CA GLU A 82 5.10 -7.71 13.65
C GLU A 82 6.17 -6.99 12.82
N ARG A 83 7.33 -7.63 12.70
CA ARG A 83 8.54 -6.96 12.18
C ARG A 83 8.49 -6.64 10.68
N TYR A 84 7.86 -7.47 9.86
CA TYR A 84 7.85 -7.28 8.42
C TYR A 84 6.45 -7.02 7.88
N LEU A 85 6.35 -6.09 6.94
CA LEU A 85 5.14 -5.81 6.16
C LEU A 85 5.37 -6.09 4.68
N ARG A 86 4.33 -6.53 3.96
CA ARG A 86 4.31 -6.56 2.49
C ARG A 86 2.93 -6.22 1.97
N ILE A 87 2.87 -5.58 0.81
CA ILE A 87 1.62 -5.46 0.07
C ILE A 87 1.40 -6.67 -0.83
N VAL A 88 0.16 -7.11 -0.95
CA VAL A 88 -0.29 -8.11 -1.91
C VAL A 88 -1.35 -7.46 -2.79
N VAL A 89 -1.09 -7.42 -4.10
CA VAL A 89 -1.98 -6.81 -5.08
C VAL A 89 -2.47 -7.86 -6.05
N THR A 90 -3.77 -7.87 -6.32
CA THR A 90 -4.43 -8.75 -7.28
C THR A 90 -5.21 -7.89 -8.24
N ALA A 91 -4.80 -7.88 -9.52
CA ALA A 91 -5.51 -7.20 -10.59
C ALA A 91 -6.23 -8.22 -11.47
N ALA A 92 -7.49 -8.01 -11.80
CA ALA A 92 -8.19 -8.81 -12.79
C ALA A 92 -7.65 -8.50 -14.21
N THR A 93 -8.08 -9.30 -15.19
CA THR A 93 -7.59 -9.27 -16.58
C THR A 93 -7.67 -7.89 -17.25
N ALA A 94 -8.54 -7.00 -16.79
CA ALA A 94 -8.77 -5.67 -17.36
C ALA A 94 -8.40 -4.52 -16.41
N ALA A 95 -7.42 -4.72 -15.53
CA ALA A 95 -6.88 -3.69 -14.64
C ALA A 95 -5.35 -3.62 -14.77
N SER A 96 -4.81 -2.41 -14.84
CA SER A 96 -3.37 -2.14 -14.91
C SER A 96 -2.88 -1.52 -13.61
N ILE A 97 -1.70 -1.94 -13.14
CA ILE A 97 -1.00 -1.34 -12.00
C ILE A 97 0.25 -0.63 -12.53
N SER A 98 0.41 0.65 -12.18
CA SER A 98 1.60 1.44 -12.53
C SER A 98 2.77 1.12 -11.61
N GLY A 99 2.52 1.07 -10.30
CA GLY A 99 3.54 0.75 -9.31
C GLY A 99 3.01 0.73 -7.89
N VAL A 100 3.86 0.24 -6.98
CA VAL A 100 3.64 0.35 -5.54
C VAL A 100 4.90 0.89 -4.88
N THR A 101 4.74 1.92 -4.06
CA THR A 101 5.83 2.52 -3.29
C THR A 101 5.51 2.39 -1.80
N ALA A 102 6.45 1.84 -1.04
CA ALA A 102 6.35 1.73 0.42
C ALA A 102 7.19 2.83 1.09
N VAL A 103 6.58 3.67 1.91
CA VAL A 103 7.25 4.75 2.63
C VAL A 103 7.15 4.48 4.13
N ARG A 104 8.29 4.14 4.74
CA ARG A 104 8.39 3.98 6.20
C ARG A 104 8.53 5.35 6.86
N TRP A 105 7.82 5.55 7.96
CA TRP A 105 7.84 6.79 8.72
C TRP A 105 8.03 6.56 10.22
N ARG A 106 8.60 7.56 10.88
CA ARG A 106 8.72 7.65 12.34
C ARG A 106 7.87 8.81 12.81
N ARG A 107 7.07 8.58 13.84
CA ARG A 107 6.30 9.62 14.50
C ARG A 107 7.26 10.45 15.34
N HIS A 108 7.81 11.50 14.74
CA HIS A 108 8.61 12.50 15.45
C HIS A 108 7.70 13.46 16.24
N GLY A 109 6.85 12.92 17.11
CA GLY A 109 6.00 13.68 18.05
C GLY A 109 4.70 14.29 17.52
N GLY A 110 4.47 14.38 16.21
CA GLY A 110 3.23 14.90 15.62
C GLY A 110 2.44 13.83 14.87
N LEU A 111 1.15 13.69 15.15
CA LEU A 111 0.25 12.83 14.35
C LEU A 111 0.05 13.48 12.97
N PRO A 112 0.33 12.78 11.85
CA PRO A 112 0.04 13.30 10.52
C PRO A 112 -1.47 13.47 10.32
N PRO A 113 -1.93 14.51 9.59
CA PRO A 113 -3.35 14.73 9.34
C PRO A 113 -3.94 13.51 8.61
N THR A 114 -4.97 12.91 9.18
CA THR A 114 -5.80 11.88 8.52
C THR A 114 -6.48 12.53 7.31
N GLN A 115 -6.03 12.21 6.10
CA GLN A 115 -6.40 12.93 4.87
C GLN A 115 -7.77 12.48 4.31
N GLU A 116 -8.63 13.42 3.91
CA GLU A 116 -8.89 13.68 2.49
C GLU A 116 -8.28 15.05 2.21
N ALA A 117 -7.20 15.15 1.43
CA ALA A 117 -6.55 16.45 1.19
C ALA A 117 -6.11 16.59 -0.26
N ALA A 118 -6.62 17.63 -0.91
CA ALA A 118 -6.25 18.03 -2.28
C ALA A 118 -4.89 18.76 -2.34
N GLU A 119 -4.29 19.15 -1.21
CA GLU A 119 -2.91 19.69 -1.15
C GLU A 119 -2.36 19.59 0.29
N VAL A 120 -1.09 19.20 0.46
CA VAL A 120 -0.36 19.26 1.75
C VAL A 120 1.07 19.76 1.52
N VAL A 121 1.41 20.90 2.12
CA VAL A 121 2.78 21.46 2.18
C VAL A 121 3.33 21.30 3.59
N VAL A 122 4.54 20.72 3.73
CA VAL A 122 5.22 20.56 5.02
C VAL A 122 6.59 21.25 4.99
N VAL A 123 6.81 22.19 5.91
CA VAL A 123 8.07 22.91 6.13
C VAL A 123 8.73 22.40 7.42
N ALA A 124 10.01 22.05 7.35
CA ALA A 124 10.82 21.69 8.53
C ALA A 124 11.42 22.95 9.20
N PRO A 125 11.52 23.02 10.55
CA PRO A 125 12.29 24.06 11.22
C PRO A 125 13.79 23.81 11.05
N GLY A 126 14.52 24.82 10.60
CA GLY A 126 15.98 24.78 10.43
C GLY A 126 16.72 24.75 11.77
N GLY A 127 17.80 23.97 11.79
CA GLY A 127 18.81 23.90 12.85
C GLY A 127 20.02 23.13 12.34
#